data_AF-A0A2N2Y917-F1
#
_entry.id   AF-A0A2N2Y917-F1
#
_cell.length_a   1.000
_cell.length_b   1.000
_cell.length_c   1.000
_cell.angle_alpha   90.00
_cell.angle_beta   90.00
_cell.angle_gamma   90.00
#
_symmetry.space_group_name_H-M   'P 1'
#
loop_
_entity.id
_entity.type
_entity.pdbx_description
1 polymer ?
#
loop_
_entity_poly.entity_id
_entity_poly.type
_entity_poly.pdbx_seq_one_letter_code
_entity_poly.pdbx_strand_id
1 'polypeptide(L)' 'MPPSNRLEKLTGKLKEFYSICINKQWRIIFLWENRNASEVEIIDYH' A
#
# COMPACT_ATOMS: atom_id res chain seq x y z
N MET A 1 7.83 17.82 7.53
CA MET A 1 6.45 17.30 7.62
C MET A 1 6.56 15.79 7.66
N PRO A 2 6.10 15.08 8.71
CA PRO A 2 6.15 13.62 8.69
C PRO A 2 5.37 13.15 7.46
N PRO A 3 5.83 12.12 6.73
CA PRO A 3 5.08 11.60 5.61
C PRO A 3 3.79 11.03 6.18
N SER A 4 2.72 11.81 6.13
CA SER A 4 1.40 11.34 6.49
C SER A 4 1.12 10.11 5.65
N ASN A 5 0.74 8.99 6.26
CA ASN A 5 0.45 7.75 5.55
C ASN A 5 -0.62 8.03 4.49
N ARG A 6 -0.21 8.08 3.22
CA ARG A 6 -1.11 8.31 2.08
C ARG A 6 -1.67 6.97 1.65
N LEU A 7 -2.79 6.57 2.26
CA LEU A 7 -3.52 5.39 1.83
C LEU A 7 -4.05 5.63 0.41
N GLU A 8 -3.56 4.87 -0.55
CA GLU A 8 -3.95 4.95 -1.96
C GLU A 8 -4.49 3.60 -2.41
N LYS A 9 -5.69 3.58 -2.99
CA LYS A 9 -6.22 2.39 -3.66
C LYS A 9 -5.57 2.26 -5.03
N LEU A 10 -4.99 1.10 -5.33
CA LEU A 10 -4.32 0.85 -6.60
C LEU A 10 -5.36 0.63 -7.73
N THR A 11 -4.90 0.70 -8.98
CA THR A 11 -5.76 0.54 -10.16
C THR A 11 -5.26 -0.60 -11.06
N GLY A 12 -6.04 -0.95 -12.09
CA GLY A 12 -5.69 -2.03 -13.02
C GLY A 12 -5.80 -3.41 -12.38
N LYS A 13 -4.78 -4.27 -12.58
CA LYS A 13 -4.74 -5.63 -12.01
C LYS A 13 -4.74 -5.66 -10.49
N LEU A 14 -4.33 -4.57 -9.85
CA LEU A 14 -4.19 -4.44 -8.40
C LEU A 14 -5.35 -3.63 -7.77
N LYS A 15 -6.50 -3.53 -8.43
CA LYS A 15 -7.64 -2.73 -7.96
C LYS A 15 -8.18 -3.08 -6.56
N GLU A 16 -7.89 -4.27 -6.06
CA GLU A 16 -8.30 -4.70 -4.71
C GLU A 16 -7.19 -4.45 -3.66
N PHE A 17 -6.00 -4.03 -4.11
CA PHE A 17 -4.89 -3.71 -3.25
C PHE A 17 -4.87 -2.22 -2.89
N TYR A 18 -4.39 -1.99 -1.69
CA TYR A 18 -4.14 -0.69 -1.09
C TYR A 18 -2.63 -0.51 -0.94
N SER A 19 -2.16 0.73 -1.01
CA SER A 19 -0.77 1.07 -0.74
C SER A 19 -0.64 2.13 0.33
N ILE A 20 0.39 2.00 1.17
CA ILE A 20 0.81 3.01 2.15
C ILE A 20 2.30 3.27 1.96
N CYS A 21 2.69 4.55 1.87
CA CYS A 21 4.11 4.93 1.81
C CYS A 21 4.76 4.84 3.18
N ILE A 22 5.90 4.13 3.27
CA ILE A 22 6.77 4.14 4.44
C ILE A 22 7.71 5.35 4.37
N ASN A 23 8.37 5.51 3.22
CA ASN A 23 9.24 6.65 2.92
C ASN A 23 9.28 6.87 1.40
N LYS A 24 10.29 7.60 0.90
CA LYS A 24 10.40 7.87 -0.54
C LYS A 24 10.64 6.58 -1.36
N GLN A 25 11.35 5.61 -0.81
CA GLN A 25 11.77 4.40 -1.49
C GLN A 25 10.78 3.24 -1.33
N TRP A 26 10.15 3.12 -0.17
CA TRP A 26 9.39 1.91 0.16
C TRP A 26 7.88 2.17 0.26
N ARG A 27 7.09 1.25 -0.32
CA ARG A 27 5.63 1.17 -0.14
C ARG A 27 5.25 -0.21 0.41
N ILE A 28 4.21 -0.24 1.23
CA ILE A 28 3.51 -1.47 1.59
C ILE A 28 2.32 -1.58 0.64
N ILE A 29 2.14 -2.75 0.01
CA ILE A 29 0.90 -3.12 -0.67
C ILE A 29 0.20 -4.20 0.13
N PHE A 30 -1.12 -4.13 0.23
CA PHE A 30 -1.92 -5.13 0.94
C PHE A 30 -3.34 -5.16 0.42
N LEU A 31 -3.98 -6.32 0.53
CA LEU A 31 -5.38 -6.50 0.23
C LEU A 31 -6.21 -6.31 1.50
N TRP A 32 -7.27 -5.51 1.42
CA TRP A 32 -8.12 -5.17 2.56
C TRP A 32 -9.47 -5.88 2.47
N GLU A 33 -9.64 -6.94 3.26
CA GLU A 33 -10.85 -7.77 3.27
C GLU A 33 -11.27 -8.10 4.70
N ASN A 34 -12.58 -8.14 4.95
CA ASN A 34 -13.15 -8.52 6.26
C ASN A 34 -12.55 -7.76 7.46
N ARG A 35 -12.17 -6.48 7.26
CA ARG A 35 -11.47 -5.63 8.25
C ARG A 35 -10.09 -6.14 8.66
N ASN A 36 -9.45 -6.92 7.80
CA ASN A 36 -8.10 -7.43 7.98
C ASN A 36 -7.23 -7.13 6.75
N ALA A 37 -5.92 -7.05 6.98
CA ALA A 37 -4.94 -6.94 5.91
C ALA A 37 -4.42 -8.34 5.54
N SER A 38 -4.40 -8.64 4.25
CA SER A 38 -3.92 -9.90 3.68
C SER A 38 -2.98 -9.61 2.51
N GLU A 39 -2.16 -10.60 2.11
CA GLU A 39 -1.18 -10.45 1.01
C GLU A 39 -0.32 -9.18 1.16
N VAL A 40 0.22 -8.98 2.38
CA VAL A 40 1.02 -7.81 2.74
C VAL A 40 2.43 -7.98 2.20
N GLU A 41 2.84 -7.08 1.31
CA GLU A 41 4.19 -7.04 0.72
C GLU A 41 4.82 -5.66 0.83
N ILE A 42 6.15 -5.61 0.96
CA ILE A 42 6.94 -4.39 0.91
C ILE A 42 7.62 -4.33 -0.45
N ILE A 43 7.38 -3.27 -1.20
CA ILE A 43 7.93 -3.05 -2.53
C ILE A 43 8.84 -1.82 -2.54
N ASP A 44 9.92 -1.91 -3.33
CA ASP A 44 10.72 -0.75 -3.71
C ASP A 44 10.00 -0.02 -4.84
N TYR A 45 9.82 1.29 -4.68
CA TYR A 45 9.09 2.18 -5.58
C TYR A 45 10.03 3.07 -6.43
N HIS A 46 11.35 2.89 -6.35
CA HIS A 46 12.33 3.62 -7.18
C HIS A 46 12.75 2.87 -8.46
#